data_AF-A0A4U0RMG7-F1
#
_entry.id   AF-A0A4U0RMG7-F1
#
_cell.length_a   1.000
_cell.length_b   1.000
_cell.length_c   1.000
_cell.angle_alpha   90.00
_cell.angle_beta   90.00
_cell.angle_gamma   90.00
#
_symmetry.space_group_name_H-M   'P 1'
#
loop_
_entity.id
_entity.type
_entity.pdbx_description
1 polymer ?
#
loop_
_entity_poly.entity_id
_entity_poly.type
_entity_poly.pdbx_seq_one_letter_code
_entity_poly.pdbx_strand_id
1 'polypeptide(L)' 'MRALGGIWDPARGMTILRDTGFDPTEKYVRRIYRDLADAGLLTKIQDRPVQYRTTEQLH' A
#
# COMPACT_ATOMS: atom_id res chain seq x y z
N MET A 1 10.71 7.22 -13.53
CA MET A 1 9.72 6.21 -13.06
C MET A 1 8.78 6.90 -12.07
N ARG A 2 7.50 7.07 -12.43
CA ARG A 2 6.43 7.60 -11.53
C ARG A 2 5.36 6.52 -11.25
N ALA A 3 5.73 5.24 -11.32
CA ALA A 3 4.78 4.12 -11.34
C ALA A 3 4.11 3.84 -9.97
N LEU A 4 4.67 4.36 -8.87
CA LEU A 4 4.23 4.08 -7.50
C LEU A 4 3.36 5.18 -6.88
N GLY A 5 2.98 6.19 -7.67
CA GLY A 5 2.07 7.24 -7.21
C GLY A 5 0.62 6.76 -7.06
N GLY A 6 -0.14 7.43 -6.19
CA GLY A 6 -1.59 7.27 -6.05
C GLY A 6 -2.04 6.59 -4.76
N ILE A 7 -3.29 6.15 -4.73
CA ILE A 7 -3.87 5.49 -3.56
C ILE A 7 -3.36 4.05 -3.48
N TRP A 8 -2.94 3.68 -2.27
CA TRP A 8 -2.51 2.35 -1.88
C TRP A 8 -3.58 1.74 -0.97
N ASP A 9 -4.39 0.86 -1.53
CA ASP A 9 -5.35 0.04 -0.79
C ASP A 9 -4.99 -1.45 -0.87
N PRO A 10 -5.54 -2.32 0.00
CA PRO A 10 -5.18 -3.72 0.03
C PRO A 10 -5.44 -4.44 -1.30
N ALA A 11 -6.49 -4.05 -2.05
CA ALA A 11 -6.80 -4.66 -3.33
C ALA A 11 -5.70 -4.39 -4.36
N ARG A 12 -5.24 -3.14 -4.46
CA ARG A 12 -4.09 -2.78 -5.32
C ARG A 12 -2.83 -3.56 -4.94
N GLY A 13 -2.55 -3.70 -3.65
CA GLY A 13 -1.38 -4.44 -3.18
C GLY A 13 -1.44 -5.93 -3.52
N MET A 14 -2.63 -6.54 -3.40
CA MET A 14 -2.88 -7.91 -3.83
C MET A 14 -2.64 -8.09 -5.32
N THR A 15 -3.18 -7.18 -6.16
CA THR A 15 -2.99 -7.23 -7.62
C THR A 15 -1.52 -7.14 -7.99
N ILE A 16 -0.78 -6.14 -7.48
CA ILE A 16 0.64 -5.96 -7.82
C ILE A 16 1.46 -7.20 -7.45
N LEU A 17 1.23 -7.77 -6.26
CA LEU A 17 1.96 -8.97 -5.84
C LEU A 17 1.60 -10.18 -6.70
N ARG A 18 0.32 -10.35 -7.08
CA ARG A 18 -0.13 -11.40 -8.01
C ARG A 18 0.47 -11.27 -9.39
N ASP A 19 0.55 -10.07 -9.91
CA ASP A 19 1.16 -9.80 -11.22
C ASP A 19 2.66 -10.15 -11.23
N THR A 20 3.31 -10.19 -10.06
CA THR A 20 4.70 -10.64 -9.90
C THR A 20 4.85 -12.14 -9.61
N GLY A 21 3.76 -12.90 -9.64
CA GLY A 21 3.76 -14.35 -9.38
C GLY A 21 3.66 -14.74 -7.89
N PHE A 22 3.44 -13.78 -6.99
CA PHE A 22 3.17 -14.07 -5.58
C PHE A 22 1.67 -14.24 -5.32
N ASP A 23 1.28 -15.14 -4.44
CA ASP A 23 -0.12 -15.25 -3.97
C ASP A 23 -0.26 -14.86 -2.49
N PRO A 24 -0.29 -13.55 -2.18
CA PRO A 24 -0.42 -13.09 -0.80
C PRO A 24 -1.85 -13.25 -0.28
N THR A 25 -1.99 -13.21 1.05
CA THR A 25 -3.29 -12.97 1.70
C THR A 25 -3.51 -11.48 1.91
N GLU A 26 -4.77 -11.04 1.99
CA GLU A 26 -5.08 -9.64 2.29
C GLU A 26 -4.50 -9.20 3.65
N LYS A 27 -4.47 -10.11 4.64
CA LYS A 27 -3.84 -9.89 5.94
C LYS A 27 -2.34 -9.58 5.79
N TYR A 28 -1.65 -10.28 4.90
CA TYR A 28 -0.24 -10.05 4.63
C TYR A 28 -0.01 -8.68 3.99
N VAL A 29 -0.82 -8.29 3.00
CA VAL A 29 -0.75 -6.96 2.37
C VAL A 29 -1.01 -5.84 3.37
N ARG A 30 -2.05 -5.97 4.21
CA ARG A 30 -2.34 -4.99 5.28
C ARG A 30 -1.20 -4.87 6.29
N ARG A 31 -0.48 -5.95 6.56
CA ARG A 31 0.72 -5.91 7.42
C ARG A 31 1.83 -5.11 6.76
N ILE A 32 2.18 -5.42 5.50
CA ILE A 32 3.20 -4.67 4.75
C ILE A 32 2.88 -3.17 4.76
N TYR A 33 1.63 -2.78 4.51
CA TYR A 33 1.27 -1.36 4.48
C TYR A 33 1.41 -0.68 5.84
N ARG A 34 1.12 -1.37 6.95
CA ARG A 34 1.40 -0.85 8.28
C ARG A 34 2.90 -0.71 8.50
N ASP A 35 3.68 -1.73 8.16
CA ASP A 35 5.13 -1.70 8.33
C ASP A 35 5.76 -0.54 7.52
N LEU A 36 5.28 -0.31 6.30
CA LEU A 36 5.69 0.84 5.47
C LEU A 36 5.22 2.19 6.03
N ALA A 37 4.06 2.23 6.69
CA ALA A 37 3.59 3.45 7.35
C ALA A 37 4.36 3.76 8.63
N ASP A 38 4.68 2.74 9.42
CA ASP A 38 5.52 2.85 10.62
C ASP A 38 6.95 3.27 10.24
N ALA A 39 7.43 2.86 9.06
CA ALA A 39 8.70 3.32 8.47
C ALA A 39 8.62 4.72 7.82
N GLY A 40 7.46 5.38 7.83
CA GLY A 40 7.27 6.72 7.26
C GLY A 40 7.24 6.78 5.72
N LEU A 41 7.16 5.64 5.03
CA LEU A 41 7.11 5.57 3.56
C LEU A 41 5.68 5.72 3.02
N LEU A 42 4.70 5.30 3.82
CA LEU A 42 3.28 5.49 3.55
C LEU A 42 2.64 6.35 4.65
N THR A 43 1.70 7.19 4.26
CA THR A 43 0.80 7.86 5.19
C THR A 43 -0.59 7.33 5.00
N LYS A 44 -1.20 6.90 6.10
CA LYS A 44 -2.60 6.48 6.12
C LYS A 44 -3.50 7.71 5.95
N ILE A 45 -4.36 7.68 4.93
CA ILE A 45 -5.27 8.79 4.59
C ILE A 45 -6.74 8.48 4.89
N GLN A 46 -7.10 7.19 5.02
CA GLN A 46 -8.45 6.76 5.36
C GLN A 46 -8.43 5.41 6.09
N ASP A 47 -9.34 5.24 7.05
CA ASP A 47 -9.48 4.01 7.85
C ASP A 47 -10.42 2.97 7.22
N ARG A 48 -11.52 3.40 6.59
CA ARG A 48 -12.56 2.54 6.02
C ARG A 48 -13.11 3.14 4.71
N PRO A 49 -12.84 2.53 3.54
CA PRO A 49 -11.84 1.47 3.34
C PRO A 49 -10.43 1.98 3.71
N VAL A 50 -9.52 1.06 4.06
CA VAL A 50 -8.16 1.48 4.44
C VAL A 50 -7.44 1.97 3.19
N GLN A 51 -6.88 3.16 3.25
CA GLN A 51 -6.16 3.77 2.14
C GLN A 51 -4.91 4.48 2.63
N TYR A 52 -3.85 4.37 1.85
CA TYR A 52 -2.55 5.01 2.07
C TYR A 52 -2.14 5.81 0.84
N ARG A 53 -1.20 6.74 1.02
CA ARG A 53 -0.42 7.39 -0.04
C ARG A 53 1.04 7.32 0.30
N THR A 54 1.92 7.42 -0.69
CA THR A 54 3.35 7.61 -0.42
C THR A 54 3.56 8.95 0.27
N THR A 55 4.36 8.97 1.32
CA THR A 55 4.60 10.19 2.12
C THR A 55 5.14 11.35 1.27
N GLU A 56 5.98 11.05 0.28
CA GLU A 56 6.54 12.02 -0.68
C GLU A 56 5.48 12.76 -1.52
N GLN A 57 4.24 12.25 -1.60
CA GLN A 57 3.15 12.88 -2.35
C GLN A 57 2.27 13.81 -1.50
N LEU A 58 2.57 13.95 -0.21
CA LEU A 58 1.84 14.82 0.71
C LEU A 58 2.57 16.15 0.98
N HIS A 59 3.74 16.35 0.38
CA HIS A 59 4.59 17.55 0.50
C HIS A 59 4.67 18.32 -0.82
#